data_AF-A0A257TLL2-F1
#
_entry.id   AF-A0A257TLL2-F1
#
_cell.length_a   1.000
_cell.length_b   1.000
_cell.length_c   1.000
_cell.angle_alpha   90.00
_cell.angle_beta   90.00
_cell.angle_gamma   90.00
#
_symmetry.space_group_name_H-M   'P 1'
#
loop_
_entity.id
_entity.type
_entity.pdbx_description
1 polymer ?
#
loop_
_entity_poly.entity_id
_entity_poly.type
_entity_poly.pdbx_seq_one_letter_code
_entity_poly.pdbx_strand_id
1 'polypeptide(L)'
;MGRTVPTFTMVIREQESRWKKIREALRKEDQELLDDLFRAPKIHLTACAYAVNPIPFENIVISMLLEERKRSTALQKRVEELETLKTRLAKLEERYRLMDCSDGVTASQS
;
A
#
# COMPACT_ATOMS: atom_id res chain seq x y z
N MET A 1 -28.38 33.68 10.37
CA MET A 1 -27.89 32.38 10.87
C MET A 1 -26.55 32.11 10.23
N GLY A 2 -25.45 32.26 10.98
CA GLY A 2 -24.10 32.08 10.45
C GLY A 2 -23.93 30.67 9.88
N ARG A 3 -23.52 30.55 8.63
CA ARG A 3 -23.22 29.25 8.02
C ARG A 3 -22.07 28.62 8.79
N THR A 4 -22.34 27.53 9.51
CA THR A 4 -21.29 26.68 10.07
C THR A 4 -20.39 26.22 8.93
N VAL A 5 -19.09 26.48 9.04
CA VAL A 5 -18.11 25.95 8.07
C VAL A 5 -18.16 24.42 8.19
N PRO A 6 -18.47 23.69 7.11
CA PRO A 6 -18.56 22.23 7.18
C PRO A 6 -17.20 21.66 7.55
N THR A 7 -17.20 20.69 8.48
CA THR A 7 -15.97 19.98 8.83
C THR A 7 -15.51 19.13 7.66
N PHE A 8 -14.20 18.85 7.56
CA PHE A 8 -13.67 18.02 6.47
C PHE A 8 -14.30 16.60 6.48
N THR A 9 -14.70 16.08 7.65
CA THR A 9 -15.47 14.83 7.76
C THR A 9 -16.85 14.91 7.09
N MET A 10 -17.54 16.05 7.21
CA MET A 10 -18.83 16.27 6.52
C MET A 10 -18.65 16.31 5.00
N VAL A 11 -17.58 16.95 4.55
CA VAL A 11 -17.20 16.98 3.13
C VAL A 11 -16.95 15.57 2.60
N ILE A 12 -16.20 14.73 3.33
CA ILE A 12 -15.94 13.34 2.93
C ILE A 12 -17.27 12.57 2.79
N ARG A 13 -18.17 12.67 3.78
CA ARG A 13 -19.49 12.01 3.73
C ARG A 13 -20.34 12.47 2.56
N GLU A 14 -20.31 13.76 2.25
CA GLU A 14 -20.99 14.31 1.08
C GLU A 14 -20.43 13.71 -0.21
N GLN A 15 -19.10 13.62 -0.34
CA GLN A 15 -18.49 12.98 -1.50
C GLN A 15 -18.83 11.48 -1.58
N GLU A 16 -18.75 10.73 -0.47
CA GLU A 16 -19.18 9.32 -0.41
C GLU A 16 -20.63 9.17 -0.93
N SER A 17 -21.55 10.05 -0.52
CA SER A 17 -22.94 10.04 -0.99
C SER A 17 -23.06 10.32 -2.49
N ARG A 18 -22.23 11.20 -3.06
CA ARG A 18 -22.23 11.49 -4.50
C ARG A 18 -21.76 10.29 -5.33
N TRP A 19 -20.86 9.48 -4.78
CA TRP A 19 -20.31 8.30 -5.44
C TRP A 19 -21.15 7.02 -5.23
N LYS A 20 -22.23 7.10 -4.45
CA LYS A 20 -23.10 5.94 -4.15
C LYS A 20 -23.61 5.22 -5.40
N LYS A 21 -24.02 5.94 -6.44
CA LYS A 21 -24.50 5.33 -7.71
C LYS A 21 -23.39 4.56 -8.43
N ILE A 22 -22.15 5.06 -8.39
CA ILE A 22 -21.00 4.38 -8.98
C ILE A 22 -20.70 3.12 -8.18
N ARG A 23 -20.68 3.23 -6.85
CA ARG A 23 -20.53 2.08 -5.94
C ARG A 23 -21.55 0.98 -6.23
N GLU A 24 -22.83 1.32 -6.38
CA GLU A 24 -23.89 0.36 -6.67
C GLU A 24 -23.73 -0.33 -8.05
N ALA A 25 -23.09 0.33 -9.01
CA ALA A 25 -22.80 -0.24 -10.34
C ALA A 25 -21.56 -1.14 -10.36
N LEU A 26 -20.72 -1.11 -9.32
CA LEU A 26 -19.50 -1.91 -9.21
C LEU A 26 -19.79 -3.33 -8.71
N ARG A 27 -18.88 -4.28 -9.00
CA ARG A 27 -18.89 -5.61 -8.40
C ARG A 27 -18.67 -5.53 -6.89
N LYS A 28 -19.09 -6.55 -6.13
CA LYS A 28 -18.92 -6.56 -4.66
C LYS A 28 -17.46 -6.37 -4.23
N GLU A 29 -16.53 -7.01 -4.92
CA GLU A 29 -15.08 -6.85 -4.69
C GLU A 29 -14.62 -5.39 -4.85
N ASP A 30 -15.06 -4.73 -5.92
CA ASP A 30 -14.70 -3.34 -6.21
C ASP A 30 -15.40 -2.34 -5.27
N GLN A 31 -16.58 -2.69 -4.74
CA GLN A 31 -17.28 -1.87 -3.75
C GLN A 31 -16.49 -1.76 -2.45
N GLU A 32 -15.92 -2.88 -1.98
CA GLU A 32 -15.09 -2.90 -0.78
C GLU A 32 -13.80 -2.09 -0.97
N LEU A 33 -13.16 -2.20 -2.15
CA LEU A 33 -12.00 -1.40 -2.50
C LEU A 33 -12.32 0.11 -2.53
N LEU A 34 -13.48 0.48 -3.10
CA LEU A 34 -13.92 1.87 -3.13
C LEU A 34 -14.17 2.40 -1.71
N ASP A 35 -14.82 1.61 -0.85
CA ASP A 35 -15.05 1.98 0.56
C ASP A 35 -13.73 2.17 1.32
N ASP A 36 -12.74 1.32 1.07
CA ASP A 36 -11.40 1.45 1.64
C ASP A 36 -10.64 2.68 1.14
N LEU A 37 -10.80 3.06 -0.13
CA LEU A 37 -10.25 4.31 -0.65
C LEU A 37 -10.82 5.52 0.12
N PHE A 38 -12.13 5.55 0.40
CA PHE A 38 -12.74 6.63 1.18
C PHE A 38 -12.35 6.66 2.66
N ARG A 39 -11.66 5.63 3.17
CA ARG A 39 -11.04 5.65 4.51
C ARG A 39 -9.71 6.41 4.52
N ALA A 40 -8.95 6.43 3.41
CA ALA A 40 -7.65 7.09 3.35
C ALA A 40 -7.67 8.60 3.70
N PRO A 41 -8.64 9.42 3.23
CA PRO A 41 -8.74 10.83 3.61
C PRO A 41 -8.98 11.05 5.11
N LYS A 42 -9.57 10.07 5.81
CA LYS A 42 -9.84 10.18 7.26
C LYS A 42 -8.56 10.09 8.09
N ILE A 43 -7.50 9.50 7.53
CA ILE A 43 -6.16 9.44 8.16
C ILE A 43 -5.50 10.84 8.11
N HIS A 44 -5.80 11.61 7.06
CA HIS A 44 -5.18 12.91 6.77
C HIS A 44 -6.07 14.10 7.14
N LEU A 45 -7.08 13.91 8.01
CA LEU A 45 -8.07 14.94 8.37
C LEU A 45 -7.42 16.28 8.74
N THR A 46 -6.35 16.27 9.54
CA THR A 46 -5.65 17.48 10.00
C THR A 46 -4.94 18.20 8.85
N ALA A 47 -4.23 17.46 8.00
CA ALA A 47 -3.53 18.01 6.84
C ALA A 47 -4.52 18.56 5.80
N CYS A 48 -5.60 17.83 5.54
CA CYS A 48 -6.63 18.26 4.59
C CYS A 48 -7.50 19.41 5.09
N ALA A 49 -7.76 19.50 6.40
CA ALA A 49 -8.47 20.62 6.99
C ALA A 49 -7.63 21.90 6.99
N TYR A 50 -6.30 21.77 7.05
CA TYR A 50 -5.38 22.91 6.96
C TYR A 50 -5.25 23.44 5.52
N ALA A 51 -5.33 22.56 4.52
CA ALA A 51 -5.29 22.94 3.12
C ALA A 51 -6.57 23.70 2.74
N VAL A 52 -6.47 25.03 2.60
CA VAL A 52 -7.54 25.91 2.09
C VAL A 52 -7.68 25.71 0.58
N ASN A 53 -8.16 24.53 0.18
CA ASN A 53 -8.40 24.21 -1.22
C ASN A 53 -9.84 24.53 -1.60
N PRO A 54 -10.07 25.22 -2.74
CA PRO A 54 -11.41 25.60 -3.19
C PRO A 54 -12.25 24.38 -3.61
N ILE A 55 -11.59 23.26 -3.94
CA ILE A 55 -12.22 22.00 -4.32
C ILE A 55 -11.82 20.93 -3.28
N PRO A 56 -12.65 20.68 -2.26
CA PRO A 56 -12.30 19.74 -1.20
C PRO A 56 -12.10 18.28 -1.67
N PHE A 57 -12.66 17.92 -2.83
CA PHE A 57 -12.44 16.62 -3.45
C PHE A 57 -10.97 16.39 -3.85
N GLU A 58 -10.22 17.44 -4.21
CA GLU A 58 -8.80 17.30 -4.52
C GLU A 58 -8.01 16.82 -3.31
N ASN A 59 -8.31 17.33 -2.11
CA ASN A 59 -7.69 16.87 -0.86
C ASN A 59 -7.98 15.40 -0.57
N ILE A 60 -9.20 14.95 -0.88
CA ILE A 60 -9.64 13.56 -0.73
C ILE A 60 -8.83 12.67 -1.68
N VAL A 61 -8.76 13.04 -2.97
CA VAL A 61 -8.03 12.28 -3.99
C VAL A 61 -6.53 12.23 -3.69
N ILE A 62 -5.91 13.35 -3.32
CA ILE A 62 -4.49 13.40 -2.97
C ILE A 62 -4.21 12.52 -1.75
N SER A 63 -5.10 12.50 -0.76
CA SER A 63 -4.96 11.60 0.39
C SER A 63 -5.05 10.13 0.01
N MET A 64 -5.98 9.77 -0.88
CA MET A 64 -6.09 8.41 -1.43
C MET A 64 -4.81 8.02 -2.16
N LEU A 65 -4.32 8.87 -3.05
CA LEU A 65 -3.09 8.64 -3.82
C LEU A 65 -1.86 8.53 -2.93
N LEU A 66 -1.78 9.32 -1.85
CA LEU A 66 -0.69 9.28 -0.90
C LEU A 66 -0.65 7.94 -0.17
N GLU A 67 -1.80 7.45 0.31
CA GLU A 67 -1.87 6.14 0.96
C GLU A 67 -1.57 5.00 -0.01
N GLU A 68 -2.05 5.07 -1.25
CA GLU A 68 -1.70 4.08 -2.28
C GLU A 68 -0.22 4.10 -2.65
N ARG A 69 0.41 5.28 -2.69
CA ARG A 69 1.86 5.39 -2.89
C ARG A 69 2.62 4.74 -1.74
N LYS A 70 2.21 4.95 -0.49
CA LYS A 70 2.83 4.30 0.68
C LYS A 70 2.72 2.78 0.60
N ARG A 71 1.54 2.25 0.28
CA ARG A 71 1.31 0.80 0.12
C ARG A 71 2.18 0.23 -1.00
N SER A 72 2.21 0.90 -2.15
CA SER A 72 3.02 0.50 -3.31
C SER A 72 4.51 0.47 -2.97
N THR A 73 5.04 1.51 -2.31
CA THR A 73 6.45 1.57 -1.91
C THR A 73 6.78 0.52 -0.85
N ALA A 74 5.87 0.24 0.09
CA ALA A 74 6.08 -0.82 1.08
C ALA A 74 6.13 -2.22 0.43
N LEU A 75 5.26 -2.48 -0.56
CA LEU A 75 5.28 -3.72 -1.33
C LEU A 75 6.57 -3.86 -2.14
N GLN A 76 7.00 -2.80 -2.82
CA GLN A 76 8.26 -2.80 -3.57
C GLN A 76 9.46 -3.14 -2.69
N LYS A 77 9.56 -2.55 -1.49
CA LYS A 77 10.61 -2.86 -0.52
C LYS A 77 10.58 -4.33 -0.09
N ARG A 78 9.40 -4.88 0.19
CA ARG A 78 9.25 -6.29 0.55
C ARG A 78 9.68 -7.23 -0.58
N VAL A 79 9.35 -6.89 -1.83
CA VAL A 79 9.79 -7.67 -3.00
C VAL A 79 11.31 -7.64 -3.10
N GLU A 80 11.92 -6.45 -3.00
CA GLU A 80 13.38 -6.30 -3.03
C GLU A 80 14.05 -7.11 -1.91
N GLU A 81 13.54 -7.04 -0.67
CA GLU A 81 14.02 -7.83 0.46
C GLU A 81 13.97 -9.34 0.16
N LEU A 82 12.85 -9.84 -0.35
CA LEU A 82 12.70 -11.26 -0.71
C LEU A 82 13.66 -11.69 -1.83
N GLU A 83 13.88 -10.84 -2.83
CA GLU A 83 14.85 -11.11 -3.90
C GLU A 83 16.29 -11.16 -3.37
N THR A 84 16.64 -10.26 -2.44
CA THR A 84 17.96 -10.28 -1.80
C THR A 84 18.17 -11.55 -0.97
N LEU A 85 17.15 -12.00 -0.23
CA LEU A 85 17.19 -13.23 0.57
C LEU A 85 17.31 -14.46 -0.33
N LYS A 86 16.53 -14.52 -1.41
CA LYS A 86 16.62 -15.61 -2.40
C LYS A 86 18.02 -15.70 -2.99
N THR A 87 18.63 -14.58 -3.32
CA THR A 87 20.01 -14.53 -3.85
C THR A 87 21.04 -14.99 -2.83
N ARG A 88 20.88 -14.61 -1.54
CA ARG A 88 21.76 -15.07 -0.46
C ARG A 88 21.66 -16.57 -0.23
N LEU A 89 20.44 -17.12 -0.24
CA LEU A 89 20.20 -18.56 -0.13
C LEU A 89 20.87 -19.32 -1.28
N ALA A 90 20.70 -18.87 -2.53
CA ALA A 90 21.35 -19.49 -3.68
C ALA A 90 22.89 -19.53 -3.55
N LYS A 91 23.50 -18.44 -3.05
CA LYS A 91 24.95 -18.40 -2.78
C LYS A 91 25.39 -19.35 -1.66
N LEU A 92 24.56 -19.51 -0.63
CA LEU A 92 24.85 -20.45 0.46
C LEU A 92 24.72 -21.90 -0.03
N GLU A 93 23.68 -22.21 -0.81
CA GLU A 93 23.51 -23.53 -1.43
C GLU A 93 24.70 -23.90 -2.32
N GLU A 94 25.20 -22.96 -3.13
CA GLU A 94 26.39 -23.17 -3.95
C GLU A 94 27.65 -23.39 -3.09
N ARG A 95 27.78 -22.64 -1.99
CA ARG A 95 28.88 -22.81 -1.04
C ARG A 95 28.85 -24.17 -0.33
N TYR A 96 27.68 -24.65 0.08
CA TYR A 96 27.52 -25.99 0.67
C TYR A 96 27.79 -27.08 -0.37
N ARG A 97 27.31 -26.92 -1.62
CA ARG A 97 27.60 -27.84 -2.72
C ARG A 97 29.11 -27.95 -3.01
N LEU A 98 29.85 -26.86 -2.91
CA LEU A 98 31.31 -26.85 -3.07
C LEU A 98 32.05 -27.49 -1.88
N MET A 99 31.43 -27.52 -0.70
CA MET A 99 32.01 -28.11 0.52
C MET A 99 31.85 -29.64 0.55
N ASP A 100 30.73 -30.18 0.04
CA ASP A 100 30.49 -31.63 -0.04
C ASP A 100 31.46 -32.37 -1.01
N CYS A 101 32.10 -31.67 -1.96
CA CYS A 101 33.15 -32.26 -2.80
C CYS A 101 34.49 -32.51 -2.05
N SER A 102 34.69 -31.90 -0.87
CA SER A 102 35.93 -32.03 -0.09
C SER A 102 35.96 -33.32 0.77
N ASP A 103 34.80 -33.84 1.17
CA ASP A 103 34.71 -35.00 2.08
C ASP A 103 34.78 -36.36 1.35
N GLY A 104 34.73 -36.37 0.01
CA GLY A 104 34.78 -37.58 -0.81
C GLY A 104 36.18 -38.06 -1.23
N VAL A 105 37.26 -37.31 -0.95
CA VAL A 105 38.61 -37.62 -1.49
C VAL A 105 39.51 -38.40 -0.51
N THR A 106 39.14 -38.54 0.76
CA THR A 106 39.99 -39.20 1.77
C THR A 106 39.82 -40.71 1.90
N ALA A 107 38.87 -41.34 1.19
CA ALA A 107 38.53 -42.77 1.39
C ALA A 107 39.16 -43.75 0.38
N SER A 108 40.12 -43.36 -0.48
CA SER A 108 40.60 -44.23 -1.57
C SER A 108 42.13 -44.41 -1.68
N GLN A 109 42.88 -44.23 -0.58
CA GLN A 109 44.28 -44.69 -0.49
C GLN A 109 44.45 -45.60 0.74
N SER A 110 44.18 -46.88 0.58
CA SER A 110 44.64 -47.97 1.45
C SER A 110 44.64 -49.27 0.66
#